data_AF-K1RR20-F1
#
_entry.id   AF-K1RR20-F1
#
_cell.length_a   1.000
_cell.length_b   1.000
_cell.length_c   1.000
_cell.angle_alpha   90.00
_cell.angle_beta   90.00
_cell.angle_gamma   90.00
#
_symmetry.space_group_name_H-M   'P 1'
#
loop_
_entity.id
_entity.type
_entity.pdbx_description
1 polymer ?
#
loop_
_entity_poly.entity_id
_entity_poly.type
_entity_poly.pdbx_seq_one_letter_code
_entity_poly.pdbx_strand_id
1 'polypeptide(L)'
;GYESQEVAVGTKTVINITFASDNVQLDDVVVVGYGTMRKKDVTGSIAKVNMDEKATFANTNVLQSLQGAIPGLNIGMTTGAGTEPEMTVRSTTSISASNNPLVVVDGAIYNGSVSDFAPSDIQSVDVLKDASSAAVYGSRAANGVIMITTRMGSTEKPTIRVNSYVGRQYEQPT
;
A
#
# COMPACT_ATOMS: atom_id res chain seq x y z
N GLY A 1 0.40 0.68 26.84
CA GLY A 1 1.46 0.34 27.80
C GLY A 1 0.99 0.68 29.21
N TYR A 2 1.91 0.87 30.15
CA TYR A 2 1.67 1.61 31.40
C TYR A 2 2.63 2.79 31.41
N GLU A 3 2.21 3.96 31.89
CA GLU A 3 3.08 5.12 31.99
C GLU A 3 4.17 4.88 33.05
N SER A 4 5.38 5.32 32.77
CA SER A 4 6.48 5.29 33.74
C SER A 4 6.27 6.40 34.76
N GLN A 5 6.07 6.04 36.03
CA GLN A 5 5.97 6.99 37.16
C GLN A 5 7.24 6.96 38.00
N GLU A 6 7.87 8.11 38.18
CA GLU A 6 8.92 8.31 39.18
C GLU A 6 8.34 8.91 40.46
N VAL A 7 8.58 8.25 41.60
CA VAL A 7 8.14 8.72 42.93
C VAL A 7 9.36 8.92 43.82
N ALA A 8 9.56 10.14 44.32
CA ALA A 8 10.63 10.45 45.26
C ALA A 8 10.37 9.80 46.63
N VAL A 9 11.28 8.93 47.07
CA VAL A 9 11.11 8.02 48.22
C VAL A 9 11.18 8.73 49.58
N GLY A 10 11.88 9.87 49.69
CA GLY A 10 11.92 10.71 50.89
C GLY A 10 12.15 9.92 52.20
N THR A 11 11.31 10.15 53.21
CA THR A 11 11.33 9.48 54.53
C THR A 11 10.20 8.47 54.73
N LYS A 12 9.50 8.06 53.65
CA LYS A 12 8.34 7.15 53.76
C LYS A 12 8.78 5.68 53.67
N THR A 13 8.32 4.85 54.60
CA THR A 13 8.60 3.40 54.67
C THR A 13 7.63 2.52 53.87
N VAL A 14 6.47 3.06 53.46
CA VAL A 14 5.49 2.36 52.61
C VAL A 14 5.08 3.28 51.46
N ILE A 15 5.26 2.80 50.22
CA ILE A 15 4.87 3.50 49.00
C ILE A 15 3.87 2.62 48.25
N ASN A 16 2.61 3.08 48.18
CA ASN A 16 1.59 2.43 47.37
C ASN A 16 1.59 3.08 45.98
N ILE A 17 2.07 2.35 44.97
CA ILE A 17 2.09 2.79 43.57
C ILE A 17 0.90 2.14 42.87
N THR A 18 -0.01 2.96 42.34
CA THR A 18 -1.13 2.51 41.51
C THR A 18 -0.83 2.88 40.07
N PHE A 19 -0.61 1.89 39.22
CA PHE A 19 -0.29 2.11 37.81
C PHE A 19 -1.51 2.63 37.04
N ALA A 20 -1.35 3.77 36.38
CA ALA A 20 -2.30 4.23 35.37
C ALA A 20 -2.01 3.48 34.06
N SER A 21 -3.03 2.81 33.50
CA SER A 21 -2.91 2.14 32.20
C SER A 21 -2.79 3.18 31.09
N ASP A 22 -1.71 3.06 30.33
CA ASP A 22 -1.41 3.93 29.21
C ASP A 22 -2.05 3.33 27.94
N ASN A 23 -3.19 3.90 27.54
CA ASN A 23 -3.94 3.45 26.38
C ASN A 23 -3.48 4.22 25.13
N VAL A 24 -2.20 4.11 24.76
CA VAL A 24 -1.73 4.55 23.44
C VAL A 24 -2.35 3.62 22.39
N GLN A 25 -3.52 4.01 21.86
CA GLN A 25 -3.95 3.55 20.54
C GLN A 25 -3.00 4.19 19.53
N LEU A 26 -2.17 3.36 18.91
CA LEU A 26 -1.36 3.74 17.76
C LEU A 26 -2.30 4.03 16.59
N ASP A 27 -2.75 5.28 16.48
CA ASP A 27 -3.49 5.75 15.32
C ASP A 27 -2.49 5.98 14.19
N ASP A 28 -2.35 5.00 13.31
CA ASP A 28 -1.68 5.16 12.02
C ASP A 28 -2.42 6.25 11.20
N VAL A 29 -1.91 7.48 11.23
CA VAL A 29 -2.43 8.59 10.45
C VAL A 29 -1.91 8.48 9.02
N VAL A 30 -2.81 8.31 8.06
CA VAL A 30 -2.50 8.49 6.63
C VAL A 30 -3.08 9.83 6.20
N VAL A 31 -2.22 10.73 5.73
CA VAL A 31 -2.63 12.05 5.23
C VAL A 31 -3.13 11.88 3.81
N VAL A 32 -4.45 12.03 3.63
CA VAL A 32 -5.07 12.23 2.32
C VAL A 32 -5.76 13.60 2.41
N GLY A 33 -5.54 14.45 1.40
CA GLY A 33 -5.75 15.91 1.44
C GLY A 33 -6.94 16.44 2.27
N TYR A 34 -6.66 17.51 3.04
CA TYR A 34 -7.59 18.35 3.80
C TYR A 34 -8.42 17.71 4.95
N GLY A 35 -8.08 16.52 5.45
CA GLY A 35 -8.64 16.04 6.72
C GLY A 35 -8.01 14.73 7.21
N THR A 36 -7.68 14.65 8.51
CA THR A 36 -7.21 13.43 9.15
C THR A 36 -8.41 12.51 9.45
N MET A 37 -8.61 11.46 8.66
CA MET A 37 -9.62 10.43 8.93
C MET A 37 -8.97 9.18 9.51
N ARG A 38 -9.61 8.57 10.53
CA ARG A 38 -9.16 7.32 11.13
C ARG A 38 -9.35 6.18 10.14
N LYS A 39 -8.39 5.24 10.07
CA LYS A 39 -8.41 4.02 9.24
C LYS A 39 -9.68 3.16 9.39
N LYS A 40 -10.41 3.33 10.50
CA LYS A 40 -11.68 2.66 10.82
C LYS A 40 -12.93 3.32 10.19
N ASP A 41 -12.85 4.60 9.83
CA ASP A 41 -14.03 5.36 9.35
C ASP A 41 -14.19 5.28 7.82
N VAL A 42 -13.30 4.56 7.12
CA VAL A 42 -13.48 4.24 5.70
C VAL A 42 -14.38 3.01 5.58
N THR A 43 -15.68 3.25 5.48
CA THR A 43 -16.72 2.21 5.32
C THR A 43 -16.66 1.46 3.97
N GLY A 44 -15.69 1.78 3.09
CA GLY A 44 -15.51 1.14 1.80
C GLY A 44 -14.37 0.11 1.80
N SER A 45 -14.48 -0.87 0.91
CA SER A 45 -13.48 -1.93 0.71
C SER A 45 -12.21 -1.37 0.06
N ILE A 46 -11.31 -0.81 0.88
CA ILE A 46 -9.96 -0.41 0.49
C ILE A 46 -8.98 -1.47 0.97
N ALA A 47 -8.14 -1.97 0.07
CA ALA A 47 -7.01 -2.83 0.45
C ALA A 47 -5.70 -2.08 0.21
N LYS A 48 -4.92 -1.93 1.29
CA LYS A 48 -3.62 -1.27 1.28
C LYS A 48 -2.49 -2.29 1.34
N VAL A 49 -1.46 -2.10 0.53
CA VAL A 49 -0.18 -2.80 0.62
C VAL A 49 0.93 -1.78 0.78
N ASN A 50 1.66 -1.87 1.89
CA ASN A 50 2.89 -1.12 2.10
C ASN A 50 4.04 -1.87 1.41
N MET A 51 4.78 -1.17 0.55
CA MET A 51 5.92 -1.78 -0.15
C MET A 51 7.15 -1.92 0.75
N ASP A 52 7.22 -1.20 1.87
CA ASP A 52 8.29 -1.35 2.87
C ASP A 52 8.38 -2.78 3.42
N GLU A 53 7.23 -3.44 3.61
CA GLU A 53 7.14 -4.83 4.09
C GLU A 53 7.39 -5.85 2.98
N LYS A 54 7.31 -5.43 1.71
CA LYS A 54 7.44 -6.27 0.51
C LYS A 54 8.76 -6.07 -0.24
N ALA A 55 9.61 -5.14 0.20
CA ALA A 55 10.91 -4.85 -0.37
C ALA A 55 11.90 -6.04 -0.37
N THR A 56 11.60 -7.10 0.39
CA THR A 56 12.43 -8.32 0.46
C THR A 56 12.20 -9.27 -0.73
N PHE A 57 11.12 -9.10 -1.50
CA PHE A 57 10.91 -9.88 -2.71
C PHE A 57 11.64 -9.22 -3.89
N ALA A 58 12.60 -9.93 -4.47
CA ALA A 58 13.33 -9.54 -5.68
C ALA A 58 12.43 -9.61 -6.93
N ASN A 59 11.26 -8.96 -6.87
CA ASN A 59 10.34 -8.88 -7.99
C ASN A 59 10.82 -7.75 -8.89
N THR A 60 11.00 -8.03 -10.18
CA THR A 60 11.35 -7.02 -11.19
C THR A 60 10.15 -6.15 -11.57
N ASN A 61 8.93 -6.55 -11.18
CA ASN A 61 7.69 -5.89 -11.57
C ASN A 61 6.76 -5.70 -10.36
N VAL A 62 6.25 -4.48 -10.21
CA VAL A 62 5.30 -4.07 -9.15
C VAL A 62 4.02 -4.90 -9.20
N LEU A 63 3.50 -5.20 -10.39
CA LEU A 63 2.27 -5.96 -10.53
C LEU A 63 2.41 -7.37 -9.97
N GLN A 64 3.57 -8.00 -10.15
CA GLN A 64 3.84 -9.31 -9.57
C GLN A 64 3.92 -9.28 -8.04
N SER A 65 4.47 -8.20 -7.45
CA SER A 65 4.52 -8.08 -5.98
C SER A 65 3.15 -7.84 -5.35
N LEU A 66 2.23 -7.24 -6.10
CA LEU A 66 0.84 -7.02 -5.70
C LEU A 66 -0.04 -8.26 -5.88
N GLN A 67 0.36 -9.18 -6.77
CA GLN A 67 -0.37 -10.41 -7.03
C GLN A 67 -0.45 -11.24 -5.75
N GLY A 68 -1.68 -11.53 -5.30
CA GLY A 68 -1.92 -12.27 -4.05
C GLY A 68 -1.69 -11.47 -2.76
N ALA A 69 -1.04 -10.30 -2.82
CA ALA A 69 -0.93 -9.39 -1.68
C ALA A 69 -2.24 -8.62 -1.43
N ILE A 70 -3.02 -8.38 -2.49
CA ILE A 70 -4.30 -7.66 -2.41
C ILE A 70 -5.45 -8.63 -2.68
N PRO A 71 -6.34 -8.86 -1.70
CA PRO A 71 -7.51 -9.72 -1.90
C PRO A 71 -8.42 -9.19 -3.00
N GLY A 72 -8.75 -10.01 -4.00
CA GLY A 72 -9.63 -9.61 -5.09
C GLY A 72 -8.99 -8.64 -6.08
N LEU A 73 -7.66 -8.51 -6.11
CA LEU A 73 -6.95 -8.00 -7.28
C LEU A 73 -6.45 -9.21 -8.07
N ASN A 74 -6.88 -9.34 -9.32
CA ASN A 74 -6.38 -10.36 -10.23
C ASN A 74 -5.57 -9.69 -11.34
N ILE A 75 -4.37 -10.22 -11.55
CA ILE A 75 -3.40 -9.70 -12.51
C ILE A 75 -3.11 -10.84 -13.46
N GLY A 76 -3.47 -10.66 -14.72
CA GLY A 76 -3.26 -11.61 -15.80
C GLY A 76 -1.79 -11.85 -16.07
N MET A 77 -1.48 -12.95 -16.73
CA MET A 77 -0.12 -13.23 -17.17
C MET A 77 0.13 -12.46 -18.46
N THR A 78 1.26 -11.74 -18.52
CA THR A 78 1.75 -11.12 -19.75
C THR A 78 2.77 -12.06 -20.40
N THR A 79 2.65 -12.29 -21.72
CA THR A 79 3.51 -13.22 -22.47
C THR A 79 4.62 -12.50 -23.25
N GLY A 80 4.72 -11.17 -23.13
CA GLY A 80 5.72 -10.34 -23.80
C GLY A 80 6.33 -9.28 -22.89
N ALA A 81 7.58 -8.91 -23.18
CA ALA A 81 8.21 -7.74 -22.53
C ALA A 81 7.55 -6.45 -23.05
N GLY A 82 7.08 -5.60 -22.14
CA GLY A 82 6.43 -4.32 -22.49
C GLY A 82 4.93 -4.44 -22.79
N THR A 83 4.31 -5.62 -22.66
CA THR A 83 2.85 -5.75 -22.70
C THR A 83 2.26 -5.67 -21.29
N GLU A 84 1.27 -4.79 -21.10
CA GLU A 84 0.60 -4.62 -19.82
C GLU A 84 -0.33 -5.82 -19.53
N PRO A 85 -0.17 -6.50 -18.37
CA PRO A 85 -1.10 -7.55 -17.99
C PRO A 85 -2.48 -6.97 -17.70
N GLU A 86 -3.52 -7.70 -18.09
CA GLU A 86 -4.90 -7.34 -17.75
C GLU A 86 -5.06 -7.36 -16.23
N MET A 87 -5.56 -6.26 -15.67
CA MET A 87 -5.84 -6.13 -14.24
C MET A 87 -7.34 -6.10 -14.03
N THR A 88 -7.84 -6.89 -13.08
CA THR A 88 -9.25 -6.87 -12.71
C THR A 88 -9.39 -6.79 -11.20
N VAL A 89 -10.29 -5.93 -10.73
CA VAL A 89 -10.61 -5.79 -9.31
C VAL A 89 -11.96 -6.48 -9.09
N ARG A 90 -11.96 -7.49 -8.22
CA ARG A 90 -13.04 -8.46 -7.94
C ARG A 90 -13.29 -9.41 -9.12
N SER A 91 -14.32 -9.13 -9.90
CA SER A 91 -14.83 -9.99 -10.95
C SER A 91 -15.00 -9.14 -12.20
N THR A 92 -14.88 -9.76 -13.37
CA THR A 92 -15.16 -9.10 -14.64
C THR A 92 -16.57 -8.50 -14.61
N THR A 93 -16.64 -7.18 -14.73
CA THR A 93 -17.91 -6.41 -14.70
C THR A 93 -18.54 -6.35 -16.09
N SER A 94 -17.76 -6.58 -17.15
CA SER A 94 -18.20 -6.48 -18.54
C SER A 94 -17.69 -7.63 -19.40
N ILE A 95 -18.56 -8.12 -20.28
CA ILE A 95 -18.24 -9.17 -21.28
C ILE A 95 -17.65 -8.55 -22.57
N SER A 96 -17.97 -7.27 -22.85
CA SER A 96 -17.64 -6.59 -24.11
C SER A 96 -16.86 -5.28 -23.96
N ALA A 97 -16.65 -4.80 -22.73
CA ALA A 97 -15.93 -3.55 -22.44
C ALA A 97 -14.64 -3.83 -21.67
N SER A 98 -13.72 -2.86 -21.67
CA SER A 98 -12.48 -2.98 -20.89
C SER A 98 -12.79 -3.08 -19.40
N ASN A 99 -12.26 -4.13 -18.76
CA ASN A 99 -12.42 -4.39 -17.32
C ASN A 99 -11.26 -3.82 -16.49
N ASN A 100 -10.33 -3.10 -17.12
CA ASN A 100 -9.18 -2.55 -16.42
C ASN A 100 -9.62 -1.49 -15.40
N PRO A 101 -9.09 -1.54 -14.16
CA PRO A 101 -9.31 -0.48 -13.18
C PRO A 101 -8.57 0.79 -13.60
N LEU A 102 -9.02 1.92 -13.06
CA LEU A 102 -8.32 3.19 -13.24
C LEU A 102 -7.05 3.20 -12.38
N VAL A 103 -5.93 3.58 -12.97
CA VAL A 103 -4.66 3.77 -12.25
C VAL A 103 -4.48 5.25 -11.91
N VAL A 104 -4.14 5.52 -10.66
CA VAL A 104 -3.86 6.86 -10.14
C VAL A 104 -2.50 6.84 -9.48
N VAL A 105 -1.59 7.69 -9.91
CA VAL A 105 -0.25 7.83 -9.34
C VAL A 105 -0.15 9.21 -8.71
N ASP A 106 0.13 9.26 -7.40
CA ASP A 106 0.27 10.50 -6.62
C ASP A 106 -0.91 11.48 -6.78
N GLY A 107 -2.13 10.95 -6.96
CA GLY A 107 -3.37 11.71 -7.14
C GLY A 107 -3.68 12.12 -8.59
N ALA A 108 -2.80 11.85 -9.55
CA ALA A 108 -3.06 12.07 -10.98
C ALA A 108 -3.46 10.76 -11.68
N ILE A 109 -4.43 10.85 -12.59
CA ILE A 109 -4.81 9.69 -13.42
C ILE A 109 -3.64 9.35 -14.36
N TYR A 110 -3.16 8.11 -14.27
CA TYR A 110 -2.11 7.60 -15.13
C TYR A 110 -2.72 6.63 -16.14
N ASN A 111 -2.52 6.93 -17.43
CA ASN A 111 -3.00 6.06 -18.53
C ASN A 111 -1.89 5.14 -19.07
N GLY A 112 -0.71 5.13 -18.45
CA GLY A 112 0.40 4.25 -18.83
C GLY A 112 0.35 2.90 -18.09
N SER A 113 1.45 2.16 -18.15
CA SER A 113 1.58 0.85 -17.53
C SER A 113 2.06 0.96 -16.09
N VAL A 114 1.45 0.22 -15.16
CA VAL A 114 1.94 0.15 -13.78
C VAL A 114 3.31 -0.54 -13.71
N SER A 115 3.66 -1.33 -14.73
CA SER A 115 4.97 -1.99 -14.84
C SER A 115 6.12 -1.05 -15.15
N ASP A 116 5.85 0.20 -15.55
CA ASP A 116 6.88 1.22 -15.80
C ASP A 116 7.56 1.68 -14.49
N PHE A 117 6.90 1.47 -13.34
CA PHE A 117 7.41 1.86 -12.04
C PHE A 117 8.25 0.75 -11.42
N ALA A 118 9.43 1.12 -10.89
CA ALA A 118 10.21 0.20 -10.09
C ALA A 118 9.56 0.01 -8.70
N PRO A 119 9.53 -1.22 -8.14
CA PRO A 119 9.02 -1.45 -6.79
C PRO A 119 9.73 -0.64 -5.70
N SER A 120 10.99 -0.24 -5.92
CA SER A 120 11.75 0.62 -5.00
C SER A 120 11.15 2.01 -4.83
N ASP A 121 10.50 2.51 -5.87
CA ASP A 121 10.04 3.89 -5.98
C ASP A 121 8.60 4.03 -5.48
N ILE A 122 7.93 2.91 -5.20
CA ILE A 122 6.58 2.87 -4.66
C ILE A 122 6.65 2.75 -3.14
N GLN A 123 5.90 3.61 -2.45
CA GLN A 123 5.73 3.57 -1.01
C GLN A 123 4.57 2.65 -0.62
N SER A 124 3.39 2.87 -1.23
CA SER A 124 2.20 2.08 -0.96
C SER A 124 1.29 2.00 -2.17
N VAL A 125 0.52 0.92 -2.22
CA VAL A 125 -0.54 0.72 -3.22
C VAL A 125 -1.85 0.50 -2.50
N ASP A 126 -2.82 1.34 -2.82
CA ASP A 126 -4.17 1.34 -2.26
C ASP A 126 -5.17 0.98 -3.37
N VAL A 127 -5.90 -0.12 -3.19
CA VAL A 127 -6.91 -0.57 -4.15
C VAL A 127 -8.30 -0.31 -3.59
N LEU A 128 -9.01 0.59 -4.27
CA LEU A 128 -10.38 1.00 -3.99
C LEU A 128 -11.31 0.08 -4.78
N LYS A 129 -11.98 -0.85 -4.08
CA LYS A 129 -12.83 -1.89 -4.70
C LYS A 129 -14.30 -1.50 -4.79
N ASP A 130 -14.72 -0.50 -4.03
CA ASP A 130 -16.11 -0.05 -3.95
C ASP A 130 -16.31 1.31 -4.61
N ALA A 131 -17.50 1.49 -5.20
CA ALA A 131 -17.91 2.70 -5.88
C ALA A 131 -17.93 3.93 -4.97
N SER A 132 -18.18 3.78 -3.66
CA SER A 132 -18.20 4.89 -2.70
C SER A 132 -16.82 5.51 -2.51
N SER A 133 -15.78 4.69 -2.37
CA SER A 133 -14.40 5.16 -2.21
C SER A 133 -13.79 5.64 -3.52
N ALA A 134 -14.25 5.09 -4.65
CA ALA A 134 -13.80 5.44 -5.99
C ALA A 134 -14.61 6.57 -6.65
N ALA A 135 -15.71 7.02 -6.04
CA ALA A 135 -16.67 8.00 -6.59
C ALA A 135 -16.01 9.32 -7.03
N VAL A 136 -14.91 9.71 -6.38
CA VAL A 136 -14.14 10.92 -6.70
C VAL A 136 -13.63 10.90 -8.16
N TYR A 137 -13.38 9.71 -8.72
CA TYR A 137 -12.88 9.54 -10.08
C TYR A 137 -13.98 9.29 -11.13
N GLY A 138 -15.26 9.36 -10.72
CA GLY A 138 -16.42 9.30 -11.61
C GLY A 138 -16.60 7.95 -12.32
N SER A 139 -17.13 7.98 -13.55
CA SER A 139 -17.47 6.76 -14.32
C SER A 139 -16.28 5.87 -14.65
N ARG A 140 -15.05 6.43 -14.70
CA ARG A 140 -13.81 5.67 -14.96
C ARG A 140 -13.44 4.76 -13.79
N ALA A 141 -14.00 5.02 -12.61
CA ALA A 141 -13.81 4.25 -11.39
C ALA A 141 -14.76 3.04 -11.27
N ALA A 142 -15.61 2.78 -12.28
CA ALA A 142 -16.59 1.69 -12.25
C ALA A 142 -15.98 0.29 -12.06
N ASN A 143 -14.75 0.09 -12.56
CA ASN A 143 -13.99 -1.16 -12.43
C ASN A 143 -13.05 -1.16 -11.21
N GLY A 144 -13.16 -0.17 -10.32
CA GLY A 144 -12.23 0.06 -9.21
C GLY A 144 -11.09 1.01 -9.57
N VAL A 145 -10.34 1.43 -8.55
CA VAL A 145 -9.20 2.34 -8.69
C VAL A 145 -8.01 1.75 -7.98
N ILE A 146 -6.86 1.71 -8.65
CA ILE A 146 -5.56 1.38 -8.09
C ILE A 146 -4.81 2.70 -7.89
N MET A 147 -4.60 3.07 -6.64
CA MET A 147 -3.84 4.25 -6.25
C MET A 147 -2.43 3.82 -5.85
N ILE A 148 -1.44 4.45 -6.46
CA ILE A 148 -0.02 4.24 -6.22
C ILE A 148 0.52 5.53 -5.61
N THR A 149 1.16 5.40 -4.46
CA THR A 149 1.90 6.49 -3.82
C THR A 149 3.38 6.23 -4.03
N THR A 150 4.08 7.14 -4.68
CA THR A 150 5.54 7.06 -4.85
C THR A 150 6.27 7.53 -3.60
N ARG A 151 7.51 7.08 -3.42
CA ARG A 151 8.37 7.59 -2.35
C ARG A 151 8.75 9.03 -2.64
N MET A 152 8.27 9.93 -1.80
CA MET A 152 8.75 11.30 -1.77
C MET A 152 10.04 11.41 -0.94
N GLY A 153 10.94 12.30 -1.37
CA GLY A 153 12.14 12.62 -0.60
C GLY A 153 11.79 13.28 0.74
N SER A 154 12.37 12.79 1.83
CA SER A 154 12.27 13.45 3.14
C SER A 154 13.24 14.64 3.19
N THR A 155 12.88 15.67 3.97
CA THR A 155 13.75 16.84 4.24
C THR A 155 14.91 16.49 5.19
N GLU A 156 14.92 15.27 5.72
CA GLU A 156 16.03 14.72 6.50
C GLU A 156 17.26 14.47 5.61
N LYS A 157 18.42 14.23 6.25
CA LYS A 157 19.71 14.04 5.57
C LYS A 157 19.57 13.01 4.43
N PRO A 158 20.15 13.26 3.24
CA PRO A 158 20.01 12.36 2.10
C PRO A 158 20.48 10.96 2.48
N THR A 159 19.57 9.99 2.40
CA THR A 159 19.88 8.57 2.63
C THR A 159 20.09 7.89 1.29
N ILE A 160 21.30 7.39 1.05
CA ILE A 160 21.62 6.65 -0.17
C ILE A 160 21.50 5.17 0.15
N ARG A 161 20.56 4.48 -0.50
CA ARG A 161 20.42 3.02 -0.43
C ARG A 161 20.79 2.40 -1.77
N VAL A 162 21.70 1.44 -1.74
CA VAL A 162 22.13 0.68 -2.91
C VAL A 162 21.74 -0.77 -2.69
N ASN A 163 20.89 -1.30 -3.58
CA ASN A 163 20.46 -2.70 -3.56
C ASN A 163 21.09 -3.41 -4.76
N SER A 164 21.81 -4.51 -4.53
CA SER A 164 22.36 -5.37 -5.59
C SER A 164 21.85 -6.79 -5.42
N TYR A 165 21.29 -7.37 -6.48
CA TYR A 165 20.84 -8.76 -6.51
C TYR A 165 21.41 -9.48 -7.73
N VAL A 166 21.92 -10.70 -7.54
CA VAL A 166 22.40 -11.58 -8.61
C VAL A 166 21.70 -12.92 -8.46
N GLY A 167 20.96 -13.34 -9.48
CA GLY A 167 20.28 -14.64 -9.54
C GLY A 167 20.59 -15.36 -10.85
N ARG A 168 20.72 -16.68 -10.81
CA ARG A 168 20.80 -17.54 -12.02
C ARG A 168 19.54 -18.38 -12.12
N GLN A 169 18.81 -18.23 -13.21
CA GLN A 169 17.66 -19.07 -13.53
C GLN A 169 18.14 -20.22 -14.43
N TYR A 170 17.96 -21.45 -13.97
CA TYR A 170 18.16 -22.64 -14.80
C TYR A 170 16.80 -23.04 -15.38
N GLU A 171 16.69 -23.06 -16.71
CA GLU A 171 15.54 -23.63 -17.40
C GLU A 171 15.54 -25.16 -17.21
N GLN A 172 14.44 -25.71 -16.70
CA GLN A 172 14.26 -27.16 -16.67
C GLN A 172 13.82 -27.62 -18.06
N PRO A 173 14.50 -28.60 -18.70
CA PRO A 173 14.03 -29.18 -19.95
C PRO A 173 12.76 -30.00 -19.69
N THR A 174 11.76 -29.78 -20.54
CA THR A 174 10.46 -30.48 -20.62
C THR A 174 10.59 -31.99 -20.76
#